data_AF-A0A2N6B1X4-F1
#
_entry.id   AF-A0A2N6B1X4-F1
#
_cell.length_a   1.000
_cell.length_b   1.000
_cell.length_c   1.000
_cell.angle_alpha   90.00
_cell.angle_beta   90.00
_cell.angle_gamma   90.00
#
_symmetry.space_group_name_H-M   'P 1'
#
loop_
_entity.id
_entity.type
_entity.pdbx_description
1 polymer ?
#
loop_
_entity_poly.entity_id
_entity_poly.type
_entity_poly.pdbx_seq_one_letter_code
_entity_poly.pdbx_strand_id
1 'polypeptide(L)'
;MPSRWLQIKGDPSIRSQLFDQSRVESLFDKAIDQVHDVVRIMLTRKGVFHTKIHYSSCQLTCWFAHDPFGYEKYVREEVLADGFLDRFPDTDHAGEVPVIDEEQLVRLLAEFRRLRLSDETLYLRNAAINLINGMINMSFSCDGTQYIDHKSFFEELDTFA
;
A
#
# COMPACT_ATOMS: atom_id res chain seq x y z
N MET A 1 11.90 16.59 1.60
CA MET A 1 12.50 15.70 2.62
C MET A 1 13.78 15.11 2.04
N PRO A 2 14.87 14.98 2.81
CA PRO A 2 16.05 14.23 2.36
C PRO A 2 15.66 12.76 2.07
N SER A 3 16.33 12.14 1.10
CA SER A 3 16.18 10.72 0.79
C SER A 3 16.41 9.89 2.05
N ARG A 4 15.43 9.08 2.43
CA ARG A 4 15.42 8.33 3.68
C ARG A 4 14.90 6.93 3.43
N TRP A 5 15.83 5.98 3.49
CA TRP A 5 15.54 4.56 3.62
C TRP A 5 15.80 4.11 5.05
N LEU A 6 14.76 3.62 5.72
CA LEU A 6 14.85 2.99 7.03
C LEU A 6 14.35 1.54 6.95
N GLN A 7 15.19 0.60 7.34
CA GLN A 7 14.81 -0.79 7.53
C GLN A 7 14.67 -1.09 9.03
N ILE A 8 13.52 -1.64 9.40
CA ILE A 8 13.25 -2.13 10.75
C ILE A 8 13.24 -3.67 10.68
N LYS A 9 14.05 -4.30 11.52
CA LYS A 9 14.08 -5.77 11.65
C LYS A 9 12.82 -6.24 12.39
N GLY A 10 12.20 -7.28 11.86
CA GLY A 10 11.06 -7.93 12.50
C GLY A 10 11.41 -8.63 13.80
N ASP A 11 10.38 -8.96 14.56
CA ASP A 11 10.49 -9.71 15.81
C ASP A 11 11.28 -11.03 15.59
N PRO A 12 12.32 -11.31 16.40
CA PRO A 12 13.11 -12.53 16.27
C PRO A 12 12.30 -13.82 16.29
N SER A 13 11.22 -13.89 17.08
CA SER A 13 10.37 -15.09 17.22
C SER A 13 9.54 -15.37 15.96
N ILE A 14 9.10 -14.32 15.26
CA ILE A 14 8.38 -14.46 13.99
C ILE A 14 9.37 -14.79 12.88
N ARG A 15 10.51 -14.10 12.83
CA ARG A 15 11.53 -14.31 11.81
C ARG A 15 12.14 -15.71 11.87
N SER A 16 12.29 -16.30 13.06
CA SER A 16 12.79 -17.68 13.17
C SER A 16 11.87 -18.72 12.54
N GLN A 17 10.57 -18.42 12.40
CA GLN A 17 9.57 -19.28 11.79
C GLN A 17 9.31 -18.94 10.32
N LEU A 18 10.11 -18.07 9.69
CA LEU A 18 9.87 -17.61 8.32
C LEU A 18 9.81 -18.78 7.33
N PHE A 19 10.68 -19.78 7.49
CA PHE A 19 10.75 -20.94 6.59
C PHE A 19 9.74 -22.05 6.94
N ASP A 20 9.01 -21.91 8.04
CA ASP A 20 7.97 -22.85 8.48
C ASP A 20 6.56 -22.44 8.01
N GLN A 21 6.46 -21.29 7.33
CA GLN A 21 5.20 -20.71 6.86
C GLN A 21 5.22 -20.51 5.35
N SER A 22 4.05 -20.61 4.73
CA SER A 22 3.84 -20.30 3.31
C SER A 22 2.66 -19.34 3.16
N ARG A 23 2.66 -18.55 2.08
CA ARG A 23 1.62 -17.59 1.75
C ARG A 23 0.30 -18.32 1.55
N VAL A 24 -0.66 -17.99 2.38
CA VAL A 24 -2.06 -18.35 2.13
C VAL A 24 -2.67 -17.31 1.21
N GLU A 25 -3.23 -17.77 0.08
CA GLU A 25 -3.92 -16.91 -0.88
C GLU A 25 -5.13 -16.24 -0.23
N SER A 26 -5.15 -14.90 -0.24
CA SER A 26 -6.24 -14.10 0.28
C SER A 26 -7.25 -13.72 -0.81
N LEU A 27 -8.39 -13.15 -0.43
CA LEU A 27 -9.34 -12.63 -1.42
C LEU A 27 -8.82 -11.37 -2.12
N PHE A 28 -7.99 -10.57 -1.44
CA PHE A 28 -7.24 -9.51 -2.09
C PHE A 28 -6.24 -10.05 -3.10
N ASP A 29 -5.64 -11.23 -2.89
CA ASP A 29 -4.74 -11.83 -3.88
C ASP A 29 -5.50 -12.20 -5.16
N LYS A 30 -6.70 -12.78 -5.02
CA LYS A 30 -7.55 -13.17 -6.17
C LYS A 30 -8.06 -11.97 -6.98
N ALA A 31 -8.23 -10.82 -6.31
CA ALA A 31 -8.76 -9.60 -6.90
C ALA A 31 -7.73 -8.46 -6.87
N ILE A 32 -6.43 -8.76 -6.90
CA ILE A 32 -5.38 -7.79 -6.58
C ILE A 32 -5.40 -6.57 -7.51
N ASP A 33 -5.67 -6.81 -8.79
CA ASP A 33 -5.74 -5.75 -9.80
C ASP A 33 -6.95 -4.82 -9.52
N GLN A 34 -8.11 -5.39 -9.15
CA GLN A 34 -9.29 -4.62 -8.74
C GLN A 34 -9.04 -3.81 -7.45
N VAL A 35 -8.39 -4.42 -6.45
CA VAL A 35 -8.01 -3.74 -5.20
C VAL A 35 -7.08 -2.57 -5.50
N HIS A 36 -6.10 -2.76 -6.37
CA HIS A 36 -5.16 -1.72 -6.78
C HIS A 36 -5.85 -0.60 -7.53
N ASP A 37 -6.83 -0.89 -8.40
CA ASP A 37 -7.64 0.12 -9.05
C ASP A 37 -8.49 0.94 -8.07
N VAL A 38 -9.10 0.27 -7.07
CA VAL A 38 -9.80 0.97 -5.98
C VAL A 38 -8.84 1.88 -5.23
N VAL A 39 -7.67 1.39 -4.84
CA VAL A 39 -6.65 2.19 -4.14
C VAL A 39 -6.21 3.39 -4.98
N ARG A 40 -5.96 3.20 -6.28
CA ARG A 40 -5.60 4.26 -7.21
C ARG A 40 -6.67 5.34 -7.22
N ILE A 41 -7.93 4.99 -7.42
CA ILE A 41 -9.04 5.95 -7.48
C ILE A 41 -9.24 6.66 -6.13
N MET A 42 -9.12 5.93 -5.01
CA MET A 42 -9.20 6.53 -3.68
C MET A 42 -8.14 7.62 -3.49
N LEU A 43 -6.90 7.33 -3.92
CA LEU A 43 -5.74 8.22 -3.83
C LEU A 43 -5.79 9.38 -4.83
N THR A 44 -6.29 9.18 -6.05
CA THR A 44 -6.22 10.22 -7.09
C THR A 44 -7.48 11.07 -7.21
N ARG A 45 -8.64 10.54 -6.81
CA ARG A 45 -9.94 11.19 -7.04
C ARG A 45 -10.81 11.38 -5.80
N LYS A 46 -10.61 10.58 -4.74
CA LYS A 46 -11.48 10.61 -3.55
C LYS A 46 -10.85 11.32 -2.33
N GLY A 47 -9.74 12.04 -2.54
CA GLY A 47 -9.04 12.81 -1.52
C GLY A 47 -8.40 12.00 -0.40
N VAL A 48 -8.16 10.70 -0.61
CA VAL A 48 -7.33 9.92 0.31
C VAL A 48 -5.88 10.31 0.07
N PHE A 49 -5.22 10.89 1.06
CA PHE A 49 -3.80 11.25 0.93
C PHE A 49 -2.87 10.18 1.48
N HIS A 50 -3.37 9.33 2.39
CA HIS A 50 -2.63 8.22 2.95
C HIS A 50 -3.51 6.98 3.01
N THR A 51 -2.98 5.85 2.57
CA THR A 51 -3.68 4.57 2.66
C THR A 51 -2.73 3.45 3.05
N LYS A 52 -3.28 2.45 3.75
CA LYS A 52 -2.60 1.21 4.09
C LYS A 52 -3.42 0.01 3.59
N ILE A 53 -2.82 -0.78 2.72
CA ILE A 53 -3.35 -2.02 2.16
C ILE A 53 -2.84 -3.16 3.01
N HIS A 54 -3.75 -3.97 3.54
CA HIS A 54 -3.44 -5.19 4.27
C HIS A 54 -3.82 -6.39 3.41
N TYR A 55 -2.88 -6.89 2.61
CA TYR A 55 -3.13 -7.99 1.66
C TYR A 55 -3.51 -9.29 2.37
N SER A 56 -2.83 -9.62 3.47
CA SER A 56 -3.08 -10.87 4.19
C SER A 56 -4.43 -10.90 4.90
N SER A 57 -4.86 -9.78 5.47
CA SER A 57 -6.13 -9.69 6.23
C SER A 57 -7.28 -9.06 5.44
N CYS A 58 -7.08 -8.75 4.16
CA CYS A 58 -8.07 -8.12 3.27
C CYS A 58 -8.71 -6.87 3.88
N GLN A 59 -7.87 -5.91 4.28
CA GLN A 59 -8.32 -4.63 4.85
C GLN A 59 -7.68 -3.46 4.13
N LEU A 60 -8.43 -2.38 3.96
CA LEU A 60 -7.95 -1.09 3.49
C LEU A 60 -8.17 -0.06 4.60
N THR A 61 -7.12 0.68 4.96
CA THR A 61 -7.24 1.83 5.86
C THR A 61 -6.97 3.10 5.05
N CYS A 62 -7.82 4.11 5.18
CA CYS A 62 -7.72 5.36 4.44
C CYS A 62 -7.72 6.55 5.41
N TRP A 63 -6.90 7.56 5.11
CA TRP A 63 -6.92 8.87 5.73
C TRP A 63 -7.27 9.89 4.66
N PHE A 64 -8.32 10.66 4.90
CA PHE A 64 -8.81 11.66 3.97
C PHE A 64 -8.22 13.04 4.28
N ALA A 65 -7.95 13.84 3.25
CA ALA A 65 -7.33 15.15 3.43
C ALA A 65 -8.26 16.15 4.15
N HIS A 66 -9.58 15.98 4.02
CA HIS A 66 -10.57 16.84 4.68
C HIS A 66 -10.70 16.57 6.19
N ASP A 67 -10.31 15.37 6.66
CA ASP A 67 -10.25 15.00 8.07
C ASP A 67 -8.99 14.15 8.34
N PRO A 68 -7.80 14.75 8.37
CA PRO A 68 -6.54 14.01 8.38
C PRO A 68 -6.24 13.31 9.71
N PHE A 69 -7.00 13.62 10.77
CA PHE A 69 -6.85 12.99 12.08
C PHE A 69 -7.75 11.76 12.25
N GLY A 70 -8.79 11.62 11.40
CA GLY A 70 -9.64 10.46 11.30
C GLY A 70 -9.12 9.45 10.28
N TYR A 71 -9.08 8.17 10.65
CA TYR A 71 -8.89 7.09 9.68
C TYR A 71 -10.17 6.27 9.55
N GLU A 72 -10.42 5.80 8.35
CA GLU A 72 -11.51 4.87 8.06
C GLU A 72 -10.94 3.50 7.67
N LYS A 73 -11.61 2.44 8.10
CA LYS A 73 -11.24 1.05 7.83
C LYS A 73 -12.34 0.38 7.06
N TYR A 74 -11.96 -0.27 5.97
CA TYR A 74 -12.84 -1.04 5.12
C TYR A 74 -12.34 -2.47 5.06
N VAL A 75 -13.23 -3.43 5.27
CA VAL A 75 -12.91 -4.84 5.13
C VAL A 75 -13.24 -5.34 3.73
N ARG A 76 -12.63 -6.46 3.37
CA ARG A 76 -12.89 -7.29 2.19
C ARG A 76 -14.20 -7.03 1.47
N GLU A 77 -15.33 -7.31 2.13
CA GLU A 77 -16.65 -7.34 1.51
C GLU A 77 -17.07 -5.95 1.02
N GLU A 78 -16.60 -4.90 1.68
CA GLU A 78 -16.90 -3.53 1.31
C GLU A 78 -16.04 -3.06 0.15
N VAL A 79 -14.72 -3.30 0.20
CA VAL A 79 -13.76 -2.80 -0.80
C VAL A 79 -14.06 -3.36 -2.20
N LEU A 80 -14.52 -4.61 -2.26
CA LEU A 80 -14.83 -5.30 -3.51
C LEU A 80 -16.31 -5.21 -3.91
N ALA A 81 -17.14 -4.53 -3.12
CA ALA A 81 -18.56 -4.36 -3.44
C ALA A 81 -18.76 -3.40 -4.62
N ASP A 82 -19.77 -3.70 -5.44
CA ASP A 82 -20.25 -2.78 -6.45
C ASP A 82 -20.66 -1.45 -5.81
N GLY A 83 -20.22 -0.34 -6.43
CA GLY A 83 -20.51 1.00 -5.93
C GLY A 83 -19.71 1.44 -4.69
N PHE A 84 -18.68 0.68 -4.26
CA PHE A 84 -17.81 1.10 -3.14
C PHE A 84 -17.29 2.52 -3.33
N LEU A 85 -16.78 2.85 -4.53
CA LEU A 85 -16.22 4.16 -4.86
C LEU A 85 -17.28 5.27 -4.94
N ASP A 86 -18.55 4.93 -5.18
CA ASP A 86 -19.65 5.89 -5.28
C ASP A 86 -20.06 6.45 -3.91
N ARG A 87 -19.62 5.79 -2.82
CA ARG A 87 -19.79 6.27 -1.44
C ARG A 87 -19.00 7.55 -1.16
N PHE A 88 -18.01 7.87 -1.99
CA PHE A 88 -17.09 8.98 -1.77
C PHE A 88 -17.24 10.05 -2.86
N PRO A 89 -17.35 11.34 -2.49
CA PRO A 89 -17.35 12.41 -3.47
C PRO A 89 -15.98 12.49 -4.17
N ASP A 90 -15.98 12.99 -5.40
CA ASP A 90 -14.74 13.41 -6.04
C ASP A 90 -14.23 14.68 -5.32
N THR A 91 -12.98 14.65 -4.85
CA THR A 91 -12.39 15.74 -4.07
C THR A 91 -10.87 15.76 -4.23
N ASP A 92 -10.28 16.94 -4.02
CA ASP A 92 -8.84 17.12 -4.00
C ASP A 92 -8.22 16.74 -2.63
N HIS A 93 -6.94 17.04 -2.47
CA HIS A 93 -6.20 16.84 -1.23
C HIS A 93 -6.21 18.08 -0.32
N ALA A 94 -7.34 18.80 -0.26
CA ALA A 94 -7.49 20.04 0.51
C ALA A 94 -6.43 21.11 0.16
N GLY A 95 -6.14 21.26 -1.14
CA GLY A 95 -5.13 22.19 -1.66
C GLY A 95 -3.66 21.71 -1.54
N GLU A 96 -3.38 20.58 -0.89
CA GLU A 96 -2.04 19.99 -0.89
C GLU A 96 -1.70 19.36 -2.24
N VAL A 97 -0.40 19.38 -2.60
CA VAL A 97 0.09 18.85 -3.88
C VAL A 97 0.74 17.47 -3.66
N PRO A 98 0.17 16.39 -4.20
CA PRO A 98 0.80 15.07 -4.19
C PRO A 98 2.21 15.10 -4.81
N VAL A 99 3.16 14.44 -4.16
CA VAL A 99 4.53 14.24 -4.70
C VAL A 99 4.67 12.94 -5.50
N ILE A 100 3.63 12.11 -5.49
CA ILE A 100 3.52 10.88 -6.29
C ILE A 100 2.35 11.11 -7.25
N ASP A 101 2.62 11.13 -8.56
CA ASP A 101 1.59 11.27 -9.59
C ASP A 101 0.88 9.93 -9.90
N GLU A 102 -0.15 9.95 -10.75
CA GLU A 102 -0.92 8.75 -11.08
C GLU A 102 -0.11 7.70 -11.85
N GLU A 103 0.84 8.10 -12.69
CA GLU A 103 1.70 7.17 -13.44
C GLU A 103 2.65 6.44 -12.48
N GLN A 104 3.31 7.20 -11.61
CA GLN A 104 4.13 6.69 -10.52
C GLN A 104 3.34 5.77 -9.60
N LEU A 105 2.09 6.13 -9.27
CA LEU A 105 1.22 5.31 -8.43
C LEU A 105 0.90 3.96 -9.09
N VAL A 106 0.61 3.94 -10.39
CA VAL A 106 0.40 2.68 -11.14
C VAL A 106 1.65 1.80 -11.10
N ARG A 107 2.83 2.38 -11.33
CA ARG A 107 4.11 1.65 -11.25
C ARG A 107 4.39 1.10 -9.86
N LEU A 108 4.13 1.89 -8.83
CA LEU A 108 4.28 1.51 -7.42
C LEU A 108 3.33 0.36 -7.04
N LEU A 109 2.06 0.42 -7.45
CA LEU A 109 1.10 -0.65 -7.22
C LEU A 109 1.48 -1.94 -7.95
N ALA A 110 1.99 -1.83 -9.19
CA ALA A 110 2.52 -2.98 -9.93
C ALA A 110 3.70 -3.65 -9.17
N GLU A 111 4.57 -2.85 -8.57
CA GLU A 111 5.66 -3.37 -7.74
C GLU A 111 5.14 -4.04 -6.45
N PHE A 112 4.14 -3.47 -5.79
CA PHE A 112 3.49 -4.14 -4.66
C PHE A 112 2.88 -5.48 -5.04
N ARG A 113 2.25 -5.57 -6.22
CA ARG A 113 1.71 -6.82 -6.76
C ARG A 113 2.82 -7.85 -6.94
N ARG A 114 3.95 -7.46 -7.53
CA ARG A 114 5.13 -8.32 -7.70
C ARG A 114 5.63 -8.82 -6.34
N LEU A 115 5.91 -7.91 -5.40
CA LEU A 115 6.38 -8.25 -4.05
C LEU A 115 5.40 -9.12 -3.25
N ARG A 116 4.10 -9.06 -3.56
CA ARG A 116 3.06 -9.88 -2.93
C ARG A 116 3.00 -11.30 -3.49
N LEU A 117 3.17 -11.46 -4.81
CA LEU A 117 2.84 -12.70 -5.51
C LEU A 117 4.06 -13.50 -5.98
N SER A 118 5.26 -12.93 -6.01
CA SER A 118 6.45 -13.58 -6.58
C SER A 118 7.08 -14.67 -5.70
N ASP A 119 6.78 -14.71 -4.40
CA ASP A 119 7.36 -15.68 -3.47
C ASP A 119 6.31 -16.16 -2.46
N GLU A 120 6.43 -17.41 -2.00
CA GLU A 120 5.51 -18.01 -1.03
C GLU A 120 6.01 -17.90 0.41
N THR A 121 7.29 -17.64 0.64
CA THR A 121 7.92 -17.55 1.96
C THR A 121 8.14 -16.10 2.37
N LEU A 122 8.81 -15.30 1.54
CA LEU A 122 9.12 -13.89 1.78
C LEU A 122 8.28 -12.99 0.86
N TYR A 123 7.13 -12.55 1.35
CA TYR A 123 6.17 -11.79 0.57
C TYR A 123 5.66 -10.55 1.30
N LEU A 124 5.16 -9.58 0.54
CA LEU A 124 4.51 -8.39 1.06
C LEU A 124 3.22 -8.76 1.81
N ARG A 125 3.09 -8.32 3.07
CA ARG A 125 1.88 -8.51 3.89
C ARG A 125 1.02 -7.26 3.92
N ASN A 126 1.65 -6.11 4.10
CA ASN A 126 0.99 -4.83 4.12
C ASN A 126 1.85 -3.80 3.40
N ALA A 127 1.22 -2.82 2.78
CA ALA A 127 1.91 -1.65 2.25
C ALA A 127 1.14 -0.38 2.53
N ALA A 128 1.83 0.74 2.65
CA ALA A 128 1.19 2.05 2.80
C ALA A 128 1.83 3.09 1.89
N ILE A 129 1.01 4.01 1.40
CA ILE A 129 1.40 5.09 0.50
C ILE A 129 0.93 6.39 1.13
N ASN A 130 1.79 7.41 1.19
CA ASN A 130 1.41 8.76 1.56
C ASN A 130 1.79 9.71 0.43
N LEU A 131 0.79 10.32 -0.19
CA LEU A 131 0.98 11.20 -1.34
C LEU A 131 1.60 12.54 -0.99
N ILE A 132 1.46 13.02 0.25
CA ILE A 132 1.91 14.37 0.62
C ILE A 132 3.40 14.36 0.98
N ASN A 133 3.81 13.43 1.86
CA ASN A 133 5.21 13.32 2.24
C ASN A 133 6.01 12.33 1.38
N GLY A 134 5.34 11.61 0.48
CA GLY A 134 5.95 10.64 -0.43
C GLY A 134 6.47 9.39 0.27
N MET A 135 6.04 9.10 1.49
CA MET A 135 6.52 7.95 2.24
C MET A 135 5.81 6.68 1.80
N ILE A 136 6.61 5.65 1.52
CA ILE A 136 6.18 4.31 1.15
C ILE A 136 6.60 3.36 2.27
N ASN A 137 5.66 2.59 2.79
CA ASN A 137 5.90 1.58 3.80
C ASN A 137 5.59 0.20 3.24
N MET A 138 6.48 -0.77 3.46
CA MET A 138 6.27 -2.17 3.09
C MET A 138 6.62 -3.07 4.28
N SER A 139 5.66 -3.89 4.72
CA SER A 139 5.87 -4.92 5.76
C SER A 139 5.77 -6.31 5.14
N PHE A 140 6.75 -7.17 5.44
CA PHE A 140 6.91 -8.50 4.85
C PHE A 140 6.54 -9.63 5.84
N SER A 141 6.43 -10.85 5.33
CA SER A 141 6.13 -12.06 6.13
C SER A 141 7.11 -12.33 7.28
N CYS A 142 8.37 -11.90 7.14
CA CYS A 142 9.39 -12.00 8.18
C CYS A 142 9.26 -10.97 9.31
N ASP A 143 8.15 -10.22 9.35
CA ASP A 143 7.90 -9.07 10.24
C ASP A 143 8.85 -7.88 10.01
N GLY A 144 9.72 -7.96 9.01
CA GLY A 144 10.57 -6.85 8.58
C GLY A 144 9.73 -5.76 7.91
N THR A 145 10.03 -4.50 8.21
CA THR A 145 9.37 -3.33 7.62
C THR A 145 10.39 -2.40 6.99
N GLN A 146 10.07 -1.88 5.81
CA GLN A 146 10.83 -0.85 5.11
C GLN A 146 10.01 0.44 5.04
N TYR A 147 10.66 1.56 5.31
CA TYR A 147 10.17 2.91 5.05
C TYR A 147 11.13 3.55 4.06
N ILE A 148 10.61 3.98 2.91
CA ILE A 148 11.39 4.54 1.82
C ILE A 148 10.62 5.73 1.24
N ASP A 149 11.31 6.83 0.95
CA ASP A 149 10.67 7.94 0.23
C ASP A 149 10.54 7.61 -1.27
N HIS A 150 9.55 8.23 -1.91
CA HIS A 150 9.23 7.97 -3.31
C HIS A 150 10.42 8.10 -4.26
N LYS A 151 11.35 9.04 -4.03
CA LYS A 151 12.49 9.24 -4.94
C LYS A 151 13.39 8.03 -4.93
N SER A 152 13.85 7.63 -3.75
CA SER A 152 14.69 6.44 -3.59
C SER A 152 13.94 5.17 -4.01
N PHE A 153 12.63 5.07 -3.79
CA PHE A 153 11.85 3.93 -4.26
C PHE A 153 11.88 3.79 -5.79
N PHE A 154 11.64 4.88 -6.52
CA PHE A 154 11.63 4.83 -7.98
C PHE A 154 13.04 4.70 -8.58
N GLU A 155 14.06 5.31 -7.96
CA GLU A 155 15.47 5.12 -8.34
C GLU A 155 15.87 3.64 -8.29
N GLU A 156 15.48 2.93 -7.22
CA GLU A 156 15.72 1.48 -7.09
C GLU A 156 14.87 0.69 -8.08
N LEU A 157 13.59 1.03 -8.24
CA LEU A 157 12.71 0.34 -9.18
C LEU A 157 13.24 0.41 -10.62
N ASP A 158 13.78 1.56 -11.03
CA ASP A 158 14.39 1.78 -12.34
C ASP A 158 15.72 1.04 -12.52
N THR A 159 16.40 0.68 -11.43
CA THR A 159 17.64 -0.10 -11.49
C THR A 159 17.37 -1.55 -11.92
N PHE A 160 16.16 -2.06 -11.70
CA PHE A 160 15.76 -3.45 -12.00
C PHE A 160 14.79 -3.57 -13.20
N ALA A 161 14.45 -2.46 -13.86
CA ALA A 161 13.57 -2.41 -15.04
C ALA A 161 14.34 -2.64 -16.35
#